data_AF-A0A963IIG8-F1
#
_entry.id   AF-A0A963IIG8-F1
#
_cell.length_a   1.000
_cell.length_b   1.000
_cell.length_c   1.000
_cell.angle_alpha   90.00
_cell.angle_beta   90.00
_cell.angle_gamma   90.00
#
_symmetry.space_group_name_H-M   'P 1'
#
loop_
_entity.id
_entity.type
_entity.pdbx_description
1 polymer ?
#
loop_
_entity_poly.entity_id
_entity_poly.type
_entity_poly.pdbx_seq_one_letter_code
_entity_poly.pdbx_strand_id
1 'polypeptide(L)'
;MPIEQSERERDRPAGAGGVLVIPVDALVIVPIRNAVLFPGMILPLTISREQAIHAAQQAVKAESPVGILLQRNAEAEAPAGDDLFDVGTVASILRYVTLPDSTHVIVCQGEQRFRVTEYLPAYPFPVARIVRIEEPAESDREIEARLIRLRERALEVLHFMPQISQELIHAVKSIGQPGALADLVASITEIKTADRQNVLEAVDLPTRLDVVLDCLLQRLEVLRLSREIDERTKASMDQHQREYLLREQLKSIQKELGEGEAGNALEIEGLRKAIGEAQMPEEVASQANKELKRLERMSDGSAEYSMIRAYLDWLVELPWREPEPDRIEMAEARRILEADHFGLEQVKKRIVEFLAVRKLNPNGHGPILCFVGPPGVGKTSLGQSIARALGRRFVRASLGGVHDEAEIRGHRRTYIGA
;
A
#
# COMPACT_ATOMS: atom_id res chain seq x y z
N MET A 1 2.04 -76.11 29.84
CA MET A 1 0.79 -75.80 29.13
C MET A 1 0.10 -74.74 29.97
N PRO A 2 0.05 -73.47 29.53
CA PRO A 2 -0.33 -73.06 28.18
C PRO A 2 0.78 -72.35 27.40
N ILE A 3 0.62 -72.41 26.09
CA ILE A 3 1.35 -71.70 25.04
C ILE A 3 0.42 -70.55 24.64
N GLU A 4 0.90 -69.31 24.72
CA GLU A 4 0.46 -68.13 23.95
C GLU A 4 1.01 -66.88 24.65
N GLN A 5 2.01 -66.23 24.03
CA GLN A 5 2.52 -64.86 24.23
C GLN A 5 4.05 -64.85 24.07
N SER A 6 4.55 -65.02 22.84
CA SER A 6 5.98 -64.84 22.55
C SER A 6 6.31 -64.58 21.07
N GLU A 7 5.39 -64.00 20.28
CA GLU A 7 5.65 -63.75 18.84
C GLU A 7 5.14 -62.39 18.34
N ARG A 8 5.31 -61.31 19.13
CA ARG A 8 5.03 -59.94 18.66
C ARG A 8 6.12 -58.91 18.96
N GLU A 9 7.38 -59.33 18.96
CA GLU A 9 8.50 -58.40 19.27
C GLU A 9 9.74 -58.58 18.38
N ARG A 10 9.57 -59.09 17.15
CA ARG A 10 10.66 -59.12 16.16
C ARG A 10 10.18 -58.59 14.82
N ASP A 11 10.17 -57.27 14.70
CA ASP A 11 10.57 -56.56 13.48
C ASP A 11 10.64 -55.06 13.76
N ARG A 12 11.69 -54.68 14.50
CA ARG A 12 12.28 -53.35 14.38
C ARG A 12 13.63 -53.55 13.69
N PRO A 13 13.87 -53.00 12.49
CA PRO A 13 15.23 -52.86 12.03
C PRO A 13 15.85 -51.69 12.81
N ALA A 14 16.44 -52.01 13.97
CA ALA A 14 17.47 -51.19 14.56
C ALA A 14 18.74 -51.38 13.72
N GLY A 15 19.02 -50.42 12.85
CA GLY A 15 20.20 -50.43 11.97
C GLY A 15 20.44 -49.06 11.36
N ALA A 16 21.04 -48.16 12.14
CA ALA A 16 21.58 -46.91 11.64
C ALA A 16 22.72 -47.22 10.64
N GLY A 17 22.49 -46.98 9.34
CA GLY A 17 23.56 -46.88 8.33
C GLY A 17 23.35 -47.61 6.99
N GLY A 18 22.40 -48.54 6.88
CA GLY A 18 22.18 -49.31 5.64
C GLY A 18 21.31 -48.59 4.61
N VAL A 19 21.60 -48.79 3.31
CA VAL A 19 20.72 -48.35 2.21
C VAL A 19 19.43 -49.17 2.26
N LEU A 20 18.30 -48.52 2.55
CA LEU A 20 16.98 -49.16 2.51
C LEU A 20 16.58 -49.51 1.08
N VAL A 21 16.03 -50.72 0.87
CA VAL A 21 15.53 -51.15 -0.44
C VAL A 21 14.17 -50.52 -0.69
N ILE A 22 14.09 -49.73 -1.77
CA ILE A 22 12.84 -49.10 -2.25
C ILE A 22 12.30 -49.93 -3.42
N PRO A 23 11.00 -50.27 -3.45
CA PRO A 23 10.38 -50.93 -4.61
C PRO A 23 10.61 -50.16 -5.92
N VAL A 24 10.71 -50.87 -7.04
CA VAL A 24 11.03 -50.27 -8.35
C VAL A 24 9.97 -49.26 -8.82
N ASP A 25 8.73 -49.42 -8.40
CA ASP A 25 7.60 -48.53 -8.69
C ASP A 25 7.38 -47.45 -7.63
N ALA A 26 8.31 -47.31 -6.68
CA ALA A 26 8.27 -46.32 -5.61
C ALA A 26 9.49 -45.39 -5.64
N LEU A 27 9.31 -44.18 -5.11
CA LEU A 27 10.37 -43.19 -4.95
C LEU A 27 10.44 -42.69 -3.51
N VAL A 28 11.66 -42.34 -3.09
CA VAL A 28 11.89 -41.52 -1.90
C VAL A 28 11.37 -40.12 -2.20
N ILE A 29 10.48 -39.61 -1.35
CA ILE A 29 9.86 -38.29 -1.52
C ILE A 29 10.60 -37.28 -0.64
N VAL A 30 10.96 -36.14 -1.23
CA VAL A 30 11.55 -35.00 -0.53
C VAL A 30 10.53 -33.86 -0.49
N PRO A 31 9.89 -33.61 0.66
CA PRO A 31 8.97 -32.50 0.84
C PRO A 31 9.68 -31.14 0.81
N ILE A 32 9.20 -30.21 -0.02
CA ILE A 32 9.70 -28.84 -0.16
C ILE A 32 8.61 -27.84 0.19
N ARG A 33 8.98 -26.72 0.81
CA ARG A 33 8.04 -25.71 1.32
C ARG A 33 7.67 -24.63 0.31
N ASN A 34 8.69 -24.01 -0.28
CA ASN A 34 8.53 -22.73 -0.97
C ASN A 34 9.00 -22.76 -2.43
N ALA A 35 9.15 -23.96 -3.01
CA ALA A 35 9.63 -24.11 -4.36
C ALA A 35 8.96 -25.29 -5.06
N VAL A 36 8.71 -25.11 -6.36
CA VAL A 36 8.22 -26.12 -7.28
C VAL A 36 9.33 -26.35 -8.30
N LEU A 37 9.77 -27.60 -8.44
CA LEU A 37 10.77 -28.00 -9.42
C LEU A 37 10.06 -28.44 -10.69
N PHE A 38 10.31 -27.77 -11.81
CA PHE A 38 9.78 -28.18 -13.11
C PHE A 38 10.73 -29.16 -13.84
N PRO A 39 10.20 -30.02 -14.74
CA PRO A 39 11.04 -30.81 -15.64
C PRO A 39 12.06 -29.97 -16.42
N GLY A 40 13.27 -30.50 -16.60
CA GLY A 40 14.38 -29.84 -17.29
C GLY A 40 15.10 -28.76 -16.47
N MET A 41 14.52 -28.28 -15.37
CA MET A 41 15.10 -27.23 -14.54
C MET A 41 16.08 -27.76 -13.51
N ILE A 42 17.14 -26.98 -13.26
CA ILE A 42 18.11 -27.23 -12.19
C ILE A 42 17.89 -26.19 -11.09
N LEU A 43 17.59 -26.62 -9.88
CA LEU A 43 17.32 -25.73 -8.75
C LEU A 43 18.01 -26.22 -7.46
N PRO A 44 18.72 -25.33 -6.73
CA PRO A 44 19.14 -25.62 -5.37
C PRO A 44 17.93 -25.56 -4.42
N LEU A 45 17.67 -26.65 -3.72
CA LEU A 45 16.59 -26.80 -2.75
C LEU A 45 17.19 -26.92 -1.35
N THR A 46 16.74 -26.06 -0.45
CA THR A 46 17.15 -26.11 0.96
C THR A 46 16.25 -27.09 1.70
N ILE A 47 16.85 -28.03 2.43
CA ILE A 47 16.16 -29.02 3.27
C ILE A 47 16.58 -28.83 4.72
N SER A 48 15.61 -28.59 5.60
CA SER A 48 15.85 -28.32 7.03
C SER A 48 15.27 -29.38 7.95
N ARG A 49 14.33 -30.21 7.45
CA ARG A 49 13.63 -31.21 8.26
C ARG A 49 14.37 -32.53 8.24
N GLU A 50 14.45 -33.18 9.40
CA GLU A 50 15.17 -34.43 9.60
C GLU A 50 14.72 -35.52 8.59
N GLN A 51 13.41 -35.64 8.37
CA GLN A 51 12.86 -36.57 7.36
C GLN A 51 13.35 -36.25 5.93
N ALA A 52 13.37 -34.98 5.53
CA ALA A 52 13.84 -34.57 4.20
C ALA A 52 15.35 -34.75 4.04
N ILE A 53 16.12 -34.52 5.11
CA ILE A 53 17.57 -34.77 5.17
C ILE A 53 17.85 -36.27 5.00
N HIS A 54 17.15 -37.13 5.74
CA HIS A 54 17.31 -38.58 5.62
C HIS A 54 16.89 -39.10 4.25
N ALA A 55 15.78 -38.59 3.70
CA ALA A 55 15.32 -38.92 2.34
C ALA A 55 16.40 -38.60 1.30
N ALA A 56 16.96 -37.39 1.34
CA ALA A 56 18.00 -36.96 0.42
C ALA A 56 19.29 -37.78 0.58
N GLN A 57 19.75 -38.02 1.82
CA GLN A 57 20.95 -38.81 2.08
C GLN A 57 20.81 -40.27 1.62
N GLN A 58 19.63 -40.87 1.82
CA GLN A 58 19.33 -42.21 1.32
C GLN A 58 19.44 -42.24 -0.21
N ALA A 59 18.80 -41.30 -0.89
CA ALA A 59 18.78 -41.27 -2.35
C ALA A 59 20.18 -41.04 -2.94
N VAL A 60 20.99 -40.18 -2.32
CA VAL A 60 22.39 -39.96 -2.71
C VAL A 60 23.23 -41.23 -2.54
N LYS A 61 23.07 -41.96 -1.44
CA LYS A 61 23.78 -43.22 -1.20
C LYS A 61 23.34 -44.35 -2.14
N ALA A 62 22.08 -44.35 -2.54
CA ALA A 62 21.50 -45.34 -3.44
C ALA A 62 21.68 -45.00 -4.93
N GLU A 63 22.22 -43.82 -5.24
CA GLU A 63 22.28 -43.26 -6.61
C GLU A 63 20.92 -43.30 -7.33
N SER A 64 19.84 -43.07 -6.57
CA SER A 64 18.46 -43.17 -7.05
C SER A 64 17.82 -41.79 -7.21
N PRO A 65 16.91 -41.61 -8.18
CA PRO A 65 16.11 -40.38 -8.27
C PRO A 65 15.19 -40.21 -7.05
N VAL A 66 14.76 -38.98 -6.82
CA VAL A 66 13.79 -38.61 -5.78
C VAL A 66 12.53 -38.02 -6.39
N GLY A 67 11.42 -38.09 -5.67
CA GLY A 67 10.22 -37.32 -5.97
C GLY A 67 10.21 -36.01 -5.17
N ILE A 68 10.22 -34.87 -5.85
CA ILE A 68 10.06 -33.56 -5.20
C ILE A 68 8.57 -33.21 -5.14
N LEU A 69 8.05 -32.99 -3.94
CA LEU A 69 6.67 -32.55 -3.71
C LEU A 69 6.61 -31.27 -2.90
N LEU A 70 5.70 -30.39 -3.30
CA LEU A 70 5.38 -29.20 -2.53
C LEU A 70 4.52 -29.58 -1.31
N GLN A 71 4.73 -28.91 -0.18
CA GLN A 71 3.87 -28.99 0.99
C GLN A 71 2.66 -28.08 0.82
N ARG A 72 1.46 -28.58 1.17
CA ARG A 72 0.24 -27.76 1.23
C ARG A 72 0.32 -26.73 2.35
N ASN A 73 0.91 -27.12 3.48
CA ASN A 73 1.17 -26.24 4.62
C ASN A 73 2.68 -26.11 4.86
N ALA A 74 3.25 -24.94 4.54
CA ALA A 74 4.68 -24.67 4.69
C ALA A 74 5.17 -24.68 6.15
N GLU A 75 4.28 -24.50 7.14
CA GLU A 75 4.63 -24.48 8.56
C GLU A 75 4.77 -25.88 9.16
N ALA A 76 4.18 -26.90 8.54
CA ALA A 76 4.24 -28.27 9.03
C ALA A 76 5.69 -28.77 9.12
N GLU A 77 6.06 -29.32 10.28
CA GLU A 77 7.44 -29.78 10.53
C GLU A 77 7.71 -31.17 9.96
N ALA A 78 6.73 -32.06 10.07
CA ALA A 78 6.76 -33.44 9.59
C ALA A 78 5.47 -33.69 8.79
N PRO A 79 5.40 -33.23 7.53
CA PRO A 79 4.19 -33.37 6.72
C PRO A 79 3.88 -34.85 6.50
N ALA A 80 2.65 -35.25 6.79
CA ALA A 80 2.13 -36.55 6.38
C ALA A 80 1.86 -36.56 4.86
N GLY A 81 1.51 -37.72 4.31
CA GLY A 81 1.18 -37.84 2.88
C GLY A 81 0.09 -36.85 2.44
N ASP A 82 -0.95 -36.67 3.26
CA ASP A 82 -2.07 -35.76 2.97
C ASP A 82 -1.70 -34.27 3.03
N ASP A 83 -0.57 -33.93 3.67
CA ASP A 83 -0.03 -32.57 3.74
C ASP A 83 0.79 -32.19 2.50
N LEU A 84 0.97 -33.12 1.55
CA LEU A 84 1.71 -32.93 0.31
C LEU A 84 0.75 -32.82 -0.87
N PHE A 85 1.19 -32.11 -1.91
CA PHE A 85 0.49 -32.15 -3.19
C PHE A 85 0.67 -33.52 -3.86
N ASP A 86 -0.30 -33.91 -4.68
CA ASP A 86 -0.31 -35.25 -5.30
C ASP A 86 0.59 -35.34 -6.54
N VAL A 87 0.89 -34.19 -7.16
CA VAL A 87 1.73 -34.09 -8.35
C VAL A 87 3.05 -33.42 -8.01
N GLY A 88 4.12 -34.05 -8.47
CA GLY A 88 5.50 -33.62 -8.26
C GLY A 88 6.37 -33.83 -9.47
N THR A 89 7.66 -33.65 -9.25
CA THR A 89 8.69 -33.87 -10.28
C THR A 89 9.70 -34.90 -9.80
N VAL A 90 9.90 -35.94 -10.60
CA VAL A 90 11.02 -36.88 -10.46
C VAL A 90 12.28 -36.10 -10.76
N ALA A 91 13.28 -36.19 -9.89
CA ALA A 91 14.50 -35.42 -10.00
C ALA A 91 15.73 -36.24 -9.63
N SER A 92 16.81 -36.00 -10.37
CA SER A 92 18.14 -36.49 -10.03
C SER A 92 18.83 -35.50 -9.09
N ILE A 93 19.48 -36.00 -8.03
CA ILE A 93 20.31 -35.19 -7.14
C ILE A 93 21.69 -35.06 -7.76
N LEU A 94 22.01 -33.89 -8.29
CA LEU A 94 23.33 -33.60 -8.89
C LEU A 94 24.39 -33.36 -7.82
N ARG A 95 24.00 -32.74 -6.69
CA ARG A 95 24.91 -32.40 -5.60
C ARG A 95 24.19 -32.31 -4.27
N TYR A 96 24.82 -32.82 -3.22
CA TYR A 96 24.42 -32.61 -1.83
C TYR A 96 25.49 -31.78 -1.12
N VAL A 97 25.09 -30.70 -0.45
CA VAL A 97 25.99 -29.80 0.27
C VAL A 97 25.45 -29.56 1.67
N THR A 98 26.31 -29.72 2.68
CA THR A 98 26.04 -29.23 4.03
C THR A 98 26.81 -27.92 4.21
N LEU A 99 26.09 -26.84 4.48
CA LEU A 99 26.66 -25.52 4.76
C LEU A 99 27.19 -25.46 6.22
N PRO A 100 28.10 -24.51 6.54
CA PRO A 100 28.71 -24.39 7.87
C PRO A 100 27.71 -24.13 9.01
N ASP A 101 26.55 -23.56 8.68
CA ASP A 101 25.42 -23.31 9.59
C ASP A 101 24.55 -24.55 9.84
N SER A 102 24.98 -25.73 9.37
CA SER A 102 24.21 -26.98 9.38
C SER A 102 22.98 -26.98 8.47
N THR A 103 22.85 -26.00 7.57
CA THR A 103 21.82 -26.02 6.53
C THR A 103 22.19 -27.00 5.43
N HIS A 104 21.27 -27.88 5.04
CA HIS A 104 21.49 -28.82 3.93
C HIS A 104 20.85 -28.30 2.65
N VAL A 105 21.61 -28.35 1.56
CA VAL A 105 21.17 -27.93 0.23
C VAL A 105 21.41 -29.07 -0.76
N ILE A 106 20.38 -29.42 -1.50
CA ILE A 106 20.45 -30.36 -2.62
C ILE A 106 20.26 -29.61 -3.93
N VAL A 107 21.14 -29.86 -4.91
CA VAL A 107 20.97 -29.35 -6.27
C VAL A 107 20.31 -30.46 -7.07
N CYS A 108 19.08 -30.21 -7.49
CA CYS A 108 18.27 -31.20 -8.19
C CYS A 108 18.01 -30.78 -9.64
N GLN A 109 18.03 -31.74 -10.56
CA GLN A 109 17.55 -31.58 -11.93
C GLN A 109 16.21 -32.28 -12.08
N GLY A 110 15.17 -31.54 -12.42
CA GLY A 110 13.85 -32.12 -12.72
C GLY A 110 13.90 -32.91 -14.03
N GLU A 111 13.25 -34.06 -14.05
CA GLU A 111 13.21 -34.95 -15.21
C GLU A 111 11.80 -35.05 -15.79
N GLN A 112 10.83 -35.42 -14.95
CA GLN A 112 9.49 -35.74 -15.42
C GLN A 112 8.46 -35.53 -14.30
N ARG A 113 7.24 -35.14 -14.67
CA ARG A 113 6.11 -35.09 -13.75
C ARG A 113 5.71 -36.49 -13.27
N PHE A 114 5.24 -36.61 -12.05
CA PHE A 114 4.60 -37.82 -11.54
C PHE A 114 3.42 -37.49 -10.66
N ARG A 115 2.54 -38.48 -10.46
CA ARG A 115 1.47 -38.46 -9.47
C ARG A 115 1.70 -39.54 -8.42
N VAL A 116 1.52 -39.19 -7.15
CA VAL A 116 1.51 -40.15 -6.04
C VAL A 116 0.27 -41.03 -6.13
N THR A 117 0.43 -42.33 -5.91
CA THR A 117 -0.69 -43.27 -5.82
C THR A 117 -0.90 -43.82 -4.42
N GLU A 118 0.19 -44.13 -3.71
CA GLU A 118 0.14 -44.74 -2.39
C GLU A 118 1.43 -44.43 -1.62
N TYR A 119 1.32 -44.03 -0.35
CA TYR A 119 2.48 -43.91 0.55
C TYR A 119 2.76 -45.25 1.23
N LEU A 120 4.03 -45.67 1.22
CA LEU A 120 4.46 -46.93 1.81
C LEU A 120 4.81 -46.74 3.31
N PRO A 121 4.22 -47.55 4.21
CA PRO A 121 4.60 -47.54 5.62
C PRO A 121 5.99 -48.17 5.83
N ALA A 122 6.54 -48.03 7.03
CA ALA A 122 7.80 -48.64 7.50
C ALA A 122 9.12 -47.99 7.05
N TYR A 123 9.08 -46.78 6.48
CA TYR A 123 10.27 -45.98 6.19
C TYR A 123 10.39 -44.78 7.15
N PRO A 124 11.61 -44.35 7.52
CA PRO A 124 11.83 -43.21 8.42
C PRO A 124 11.61 -41.84 7.74
N PHE A 125 11.28 -41.86 6.45
CA PHE A 125 10.97 -40.70 5.61
C PHE A 125 9.89 -41.11 4.60
N PRO A 126 9.20 -40.16 3.95
CA PRO A 126 8.12 -40.48 3.03
C PRO A 126 8.63 -41.23 1.80
N VAL A 127 8.03 -42.38 1.52
CA VAL A 127 8.26 -43.19 0.31
C VAL A 127 6.89 -43.44 -0.32
N ALA A 128 6.77 -43.26 -1.63
CA ALA A 128 5.49 -43.40 -2.30
C ALA A 128 5.60 -44.13 -3.63
N ARG A 129 4.60 -44.96 -3.96
CA ARG A 129 4.38 -45.47 -5.32
C ARG A 129 3.93 -44.32 -6.21
N ILE A 130 4.50 -44.26 -7.41
CA ILE A 130 4.26 -43.15 -8.33
C ILE A 130 3.85 -43.63 -9.71
N VAL A 131 3.04 -42.82 -10.39
CA VAL A 131 2.78 -42.94 -11.82
C VAL A 131 3.42 -41.76 -12.52
N ARG A 132 4.37 -42.02 -13.41
CA ARG A 132 4.99 -40.99 -14.24
C ARG A 132 3.96 -40.47 -15.23
N ILE A 133 3.89 -39.16 -15.37
CA ILE A 133 2.98 -38.49 -16.31
C ILE A 133 3.74 -38.28 -17.61
N GLU A 134 3.23 -38.85 -18.70
CA GLU A 134 3.79 -38.64 -20.03
C GLU A 134 3.49 -37.24 -20.55
N GLU A 135 4.46 -36.67 -21.26
CA GLU A 135 4.30 -35.36 -21.87
C GLU A 135 3.47 -35.52 -23.16
N PRO A 136 2.38 -34.76 -23.36
CA PRO A 136 1.57 -34.86 -24.57
C PRO A 136 2.40 -34.56 -25.82
N ALA A 137 2.37 -35.46 -26.81
CA ALA A 137 3.07 -35.28 -28.08
C ALA A 137 2.28 -34.45 -29.10
N GLU A 138 0.98 -34.23 -28.85
CA GLU A 138 0.09 -33.56 -29.78
C GLU A 138 0.32 -32.05 -29.80
N SER A 139 0.56 -31.53 -31.00
CA SER A 139 0.65 -30.10 -31.28
C SER A 139 -0.31 -29.81 -32.42
N ASP A 140 -1.34 -29.01 -32.15
CA ASP A 140 -2.24 -28.49 -33.16
C ASP A 140 -1.95 -27.00 -33.44
N ARG A 141 -2.71 -26.42 -34.39
CA ARG A 141 -2.55 -25.01 -34.76
C ARG A 141 -2.82 -24.05 -33.60
N GLU A 142 -3.68 -24.42 -32.66
CA GLU A 142 -3.97 -23.56 -31.51
C GLU A 142 -2.85 -23.59 -30.48
N ILE A 143 -2.25 -24.76 -30.24
CA ILE A 143 -1.08 -24.94 -29.39
C ILE A 143 0.11 -24.16 -29.96
N GLU A 144 0.32 -24.21 -31.28
CA GLU A 144 1.34 -23.40 -31.95
C GLU A 144 1.11 -21.89 -31.76
N ALA A 145 -0.13 -21.43 -31.91
CA ALA A 145 -0.48 -20.02 -31.68
C ALA A 145 -0.24 -19.60 -30.21
N ARG A 146 -0.62 -20.44 -29.25
CA ARG A 146 -0.34 -20.23 -27.82
C ARG A 146 1.16 -20.21 -27.53
N LEU A 147 1.94 -21.10 -28.12
CA LEU A 147 3.40 -21.15 -28.00
C LEU A 147 4.04 -19.83 -28.46
N ILE A 148 3.63 -19.31 -29.62
CA ILE A 148 4.14 -18.02 -30.14
C ILE A 148 3.83 -16.90 -29.14
N ARG A 149 2.56 -16.81 -28.70
CA ARG A 149 2.14 -15.79 -27.73
C ARG A 149 2.88 -15.90 -26.41
N LEU A 150 3.07 -17.12 -25.90
CA LEU A 150 3.82 -17.38 -24.68
C LEU A 150 5.26 -16.89 -24.80
N ARG A 151 5.92 -17.20 -25.92
CA ARG A 151 7.28 -16.75 -26.20
C ARG A 151 7.38 -15.23 -26.25
N GLU A 152 6.46 -14.56 -26.93
CA GLU A 152 6.43 -13.09 -27.01
C GLU A 152 6.29 -12.46 -25.62
N ARG A 153 5.36 -12.95 -24.79
CA ARG A 153 5.14 -12.42 -23.44
C ARG A 153 6.30 -12.74 -22.50
N ALA A 154 6.89 -13.92 -22.62
CA ALA A 154 8.08 -14.28 -21.86
C ALA A 154 9.24 -13.33 -22.18
N LEU A 155 9.50 -13.07 -23.46
CA LEU A 155 10.54 -12.11 -23.89
C LEU A 155 10.25 -10.69 -23.41
N GLU A 156 8.99 -10.30 -23.36
CA GLU A 156 8.59 -9.00 -22.82
C GLU A 156 8.89 -8.91 -21.32
N VAL A 157 8.52 -9.91 -20.51
CA VAL A 157 8.83 -9.96 -19.07
C VAL A 157 10.33 -9.88 -18.83
N LEU A 158 11.09 -10.65 -19.62
CA LEU A 158 12.55 -10.69 -19.59
C LEU A 158 13.18 -9.30 -19.84
N HIS A 159 12.56 -8.44 -20.64
CA HIS A 159 13.06 -7.08 -20.88
C HIS A 159 12.91 -6.14 -19.68
N PHE A 160 12.00 -6.46 -18.74
CA PHE A 160 11.83 -5.69 -17.50
C PHE A 160 12.77 -6.16 -16.38
N MET A 161 13.46 -7.29 -16.54
CA MET A 161 14.36 -7.81 -15.50
C MET A 161 15.71 -7.08 -15.51
N PRO A 162 16.20 -6.62 -14.34
CA PRO A 162 17.55 -6.06 -14.24
C PRO A 162 18.59 -7.16 -14.51
N GLN A 163 19.58 -6.86 -15.36
CA GLN A 163 20.71 -7.76 -15.66
C GLN A 163 20.33 -9.10 -16.29
N ILE A 164 19.44 -9.09 -17.29
CA ILE A 164 19.11 -10.30 -18.03
C ILE A 164 20.32 -10.93 -18.76
N SER A 165 20.48 -12.24 -18.61
CA SER A 165 21.45 -13.05 -19.36
C SER A 165 20.98 -13.27 -20.81
N GLN A 166 21.89 -13.10 -21.77
CA GLN A 166 21.61 -13.34 -23.19
C GLN A 166 21.34 -14.82 -23.48
N GLU A 167 21.96 -15.71 -22.71
CA GLU A 167 21.74 -17.15 -22.76
C GLU A 167 20.28 -17.50 -22.45
N LEU A 168 19.67 -16.82 -21.48
CA LEU A 168 18.26 -17.03 -21.13
C LEU A 168 17.32 -16.57 -22.24
N ILE A 169 17.59 -15.42 -22.86
CA ILE A 169 16.83 -14.93 -24.02
C ILE A 169 16.92 -15.93 -25.17
N HIS A 170 18.12 -16.45 -25.44
CA HIS A 170 18.33 -17.45 -26.48
C HIS A 170 17.59 -18.75 -26.18
N ALA A 171 17.62 -19.23 -24.93
CA ALA A 171 16.90 -20.44 -24.50
C ALA A 171 15.39 -20.31 -24.74
N VAL A 172 14.77 -19.19 -24.35
CA VAL A 172 13.34 -18.93 -24.59
C VAL A 172 13.00 -18.91 -26.08
N LYS A 173 13.90 -18.40 -26.93
CA LYS A 173 13.70 -18.37 -28.38
C LYS A 173 13.86 -19.73 -29.05
N SER A 174 14.79 -20.55 -28.57
CA SER A 174 15.17 -21.81 -29.22
C SER A 174 14.28 -23.00 -28.84
N ILE A 175 13.61 -22.97 -27.68
CA ILE A 175 12.73 -24.06 -27.26
C ILE A 175 11.51 -24.13 -28.19
N GLY A 176 11.39 -25.24 -28.92
CA GLY A 176 10.26 -25.53 -29.80
C GLY A 176 9.13 -26.30 -29.12
N GLN A 177 9.42 -27.07 -28.07
CA GLN A 177 8.43 -27.87 -27.36
C GLN A 177 7.57 -26.98 -26.43
N PRO A 178 6.24 -26.94 -26.59
CA PRO A 178 5.37 -26.06 -25.81
C PRO A 178 5.39 -26.32 -24.30
N GLY A 179 5.38 -27.59 -23.87
CA GLY A 179 5.47 -27.94 -22.45
C GLY A 179 6.78 -27.48 -21.81
N ALA A 180 7.90 -27.70 -22.50
CA ALA A 180 9.21 -27.27 -22.03
C ALA A 180 9.33 -25.73 -21.94
N LEU A 181 8.73 -24.99 -22.89
CA LEU A 181 8.70 -23.53 -22.81
C LEU A 181 7.85 -23.06 -21.63
N ALA A 182 6.67 -23.65 -21.41
CA ALA A 182 5.80 -23.34 -20.28
C ALA A 182 6.54 -23.54 -18.95
N ASP A 183 7.24 -24.67 -18.81
CA ASP A 183 8.01 -25.03 -17.62
C ASP A 183 9.17 -24.08 -17.36
N LEU A 184 9.96 -23.77 -18.41
CA LEU A 184 11.03 -22.78 -18.30
C LEU A 184 10.47 -21.42 -17.88
N VAL A 185 9.44 -20.94 -18.55
CA VAL A 185 8.89 -19.60 -18.30
C VAL A 185 8.27 -19.51 -16.90
N ALA A 186 7.55 -20.53 -16.44
CA ALA A 186 7.01 -20.57 -15.08
C ALA A 186 8.11 -20.60 -14.00
N SER A 187 9.27 -21.22 -14.31
CA SER A 187 10.40 -21.30 -13.38
C SER A 187 11.16 -19.98 -13.22
N ILE A 188 11.34 -19.22 -14.31
CA ILE A 188 12.08 -17.95 -14.30
C ILE A 188 11.20 -16.75 -13.94
N THR A 189 9.88 -16.87 -14.09
CA THR A 189 8.95 -15.79 -13.75
C THR A 189 8.66 -15.79 -12.25
N GLU A 190 8.67 -14.60 -11.65
CA GLU A 190 8.28 -14.39 -10.26
C GLU A 190 6.75 -14.41 -10.14
N ILE A 191 6.20 -15.60 -9.89
CA ILE A 191 4.77 -15.87 -9.64
C ILE A 191 4.63 -16.61 -8.31
N LYS A 192 3.41 -16.64 -7.75
CA LYS A 192 3.18 -17.27 -6.44
C LYS A 192 3.44 -18.77 -6.53
N THR A 193 3.90 -19.37 -5.44
CA THR A 193 4.17 -20.82 -5.36
C THR A 193 2.93 -21.66 -5.68
N ALA A 194 1.74 -21.21 -5.27
CA ALA A 194 0.47 -21.85 -5.61
C ALA A 194 0.22 -21.87 -7.13
N ASP A 195 0.52 -20.77 -7.83
CA ASP A 195 0.37 -20.70 -9.29
C ASP A 195 1.39 -21.61 -9.98
N ARG A 196 2.62 -21.70 -9.48
CA ARG A 196 3.61 -22.67 -9.98
C ARG A 196 3.12 -24.11 -9.82
N GLN A 197 2.50 -24.43 -8.69
CA GLN A 197 1.93 -25.76 -8.46
C GLN A 197 0.78 -26.04 -9.42
N ASN A 198 -0.10 -25.06 -9.67
CA ASN A 198 -1.17 -25.19 -10.67
C ASN A 198 -0.61 -25.46 -12.08
N VAL A 199 0.50 -24.82 -12.47
CA VAL A 199 1.20 -25.08 -13.74
C VAL A 199 1.79 -26.49 -13.77
N LEU A 200 2.33 -26.98 -12.66
CA LEU A 200 2.86 -28.34 -12.57
C LEU A 200 1.75 -29.40 -12.71
N GLU A 201 0.59 -29.15 -12.10
CA GLU A 201 -0.59 -30.01 -12.10
C GLU A 201 -1.38 -29.99 -13.42
N ALA A 202 -1.25 -28.93 -14.21
CA ALA A 202 -1.85 -28.83 -15.54
C ALA A 202 -1.14 -29.77 -16.53
N VAL A 203 -1.59 -31.02 -16.60
CA VAL A 203 -1.07 -32.05 -17.52
C VAL A 203 -1.49 -31.76 -18.97
N ASP A 204 -2.71 -31.25 -19.17
CA ASP A 204 -3.21 -30.86 -20.49
C ASP A 204 -2.45 -29.64 -21.02
N LEU A 205 -1.89 -29.76 -22.22
CA LEU A 205 -0.97 -28.77 -22.76
C LEU A 205 -1.65 -27.42 -23.06
N PRO A 206 -2.81 -27.34 -23.74
CA PRO A 206 -3.57 -26.10 -23.88
C PRO A 206 -3.85 -25.42 -22.53
N THR A 207 -4.35 -26.18 -21.55
CA THR A 207 -4.65 -25.67 -20.21
C THR A 207 -3.40 -25.11 -19.55
N ARG A 208 -2.28 -25.83 -19.59
CA ARG A 208 -1.01 -25.39 -19.01
C ARG A 208 -0.49 -24.10 -19.65
N LEU A 209 -0.57 -24.00 -20.97
CA LEU A 209 -0.15 -22.79 -21.70
C LEU A 209 -1.02 -21.58 -21.31
N ASP A 210 -2.33 -21.77 -21.19
CA ASP A 210 -3.28 -20.72 -20.81
C ASP A 210 -3.01 -20.25 -19.37
N VAL A 211 -2.79 -21.17 -18.42
CA VAL A 211 -2.42 -20.83 -17.03
C VAL A 211 -1.12 -20.02 -16.97
N VAL A 212 -0.07 -20.43 -17.69
CA VAL A 212 1.21 -19.69 -17.69
C VAL A 212 1.05 -18.32 -18.35
N LEU A 213 0.30 -18.23 -19.45
CA LEU A 213 0.00 -16.97 -20.12
C LEU A 213 -0.71 -15.97 -19.20
N ASP A 214 -1.72 -16.42 -18.46
CA ASP A 214 -2.44 -15.57 -17.51
C ASP A 214 -1.53 -15.06 -16.40
N CYS A 215 -0.68 -15.93 -15.87
CA CYS A 215 0.33 -15.55 -14.87
C CYS A 215 1.29 -14.48 -15.41
N LEU A 216 1.76 -14.62 -16.66
CA LEU A 216 2.64 -13.64 -17.29
C LEU A 216 1.95 -12.31 -17.54
N LEU A 217 0.68 -12.33 -17.96
CA LEU A 217 -0.07 -11.10 -18.22
C LEU A 217 -0.25 -10.27 -16.94
N GLN A 218 -0.62 -10.93 -15.84
CA GLN A 218 -0.69 -10.28 -14.52
C GLN A 218 0.68 -9.74 -14.09
N ARG A 219 1.76 -10.52 -14.31
CA ARG A 219 3.11 -10.08 -13.97
C ARG A 219 3.55 -8.87 -14.81
N LEU A 220 3.25 -8.85 -16.11
CA LEU A 220 3.54 -7.73 -16.99
C LEU A 220 2.82 -6.45 -16.56
N GLU A 221 1.57 -6.55 -16.13
CA GLU A 221 0.82 -5.41 -15.61
C GLU A 221 1.51 -4.77 -14.41
N VAL A 222 1.92 -5.59 -13.43
CA VAL A 222 2.66 -5.14 -12.25
C VAL A 222 3.99 -4.49 -12.63
N LEU A 223 4.75 -5.13 -13.54
CA LEU A 223 6.05 -4.61 -13.99
C LEU A 223 5.93 -3.26 -14.71
N ARG A 224 4.92 -3.11 -15.58
CA ARG A 224 4.65 -1.85 -16.28
C ARG A 224 4.27 -0.74 -15.32
N LEU A 225 3.38 -1.02 -14.36
CA LEU A 225 2.97 -0.05 -13.35
C LEU A 225 4.15 0.37 -12.47
N SER A 226 4.97 -0.59 -12.03
CA SER A 226 6.19 -0.29 -11.24
C SER A 226 7.12 0.65 -12.01
N ARG A 227 7.36 0.39 -13.29
CA ARG A 227 8.21 1.23 -14.13
C ARG A 227 7.63 2.64 -14.30
N GLU A 228 6.32 2.77 -14.48
CA GLU A 228 5.65 4.07 -14.57
C GLU A 228 5.79 4.86 -13.26
N ILE A 229 5.65 4.20 -12.10
CA ILE A 229 5.87 4.82 -10.78
C ILE A 229 7.32 5.28 -10.65
N ASP A 230 8.29 4.45 -11.05
CA ASP A 230 9.72 4.80 -11.00
C ASP A 230 10.04 6.00 -11.89
N GLU A 231 9.49 6.06 -13.09
CA GLU A 231 9.68 7.16 -14.04
C GLU A 231 9.07 8.47 -13.50
N ARG A 232 7.86 8.42 -12.93
CA ARG A 232 7.22 9.58 -12.27
C ARG A 232 8.00 10.05 -11.06
N THR A 233 8.49 9.12 -10.24
CA THR A 233 9.28 9.44 -9.04
C THR A 233 10.60 10.12 -9.41
N LYS A 234 11.31 9.59 -10.42
CA LYS A 234 12.53 10.22 -10.95
C LYS A 234 12.27 11.63 -11.50
N ALA A 235 11.21 11.81 -12.28
CA ALA A 235 10.86 13.13 -12.82
C ALA A 235 10.58 14.16 -11.72
N SER A 236 9.88 13.76 -10.64
CA SER A 236 9.64 14.62 -9.48
C SER A 236 10.92 14.94 -8.71
N MET A 237 11.80 13.95 -8.51
CA MET A 237 13.10 14.16 -7.87
C MET A 237 13.99 15.10 -8.68
N ASP A 238 14.09 14.92 -10.00
CA ASP A 238 14.86 15.78 -10.89
C ASP A 238 14.33 17.22 -10.88
N GLN A 239 13.00 17.38 -10.83
CA GLN A 239 12.37 18.69 -10.69
C GLN A 239 12.71 19.36 -9.36
N HIS A 240 12.59 18.65 -8.24
CA HIS A 240 12.96 19.18 -6.92
C HIS A 240 14.45 19.52 -6.83
N GLN A 241 15.33 18.69 -7.39
CA GLN A 241 16.77 18.96 -7.42
C GLN A 241 17.09 20.20 -8.26
N ARG A 242 16.41 20.37 -9.41
CA ARG A 242 16.54 21.57 -10.24
C ARG A 242 16.05 22.82 -9.52
N GLU A 243 14.90 22.75 -8.85
CA GLU A 243 14.36 23.88 -8.09
C GLU A 243 15.27 24.26 -6.92
N TYR A 244 15.80 23.27 -6.19
CA TYR A 244 16.79 23.50 -5.13
C TYR A 244 18.03 24.21 -5.65
N LEU A 245 18.60 23.75 -6.77
CA LEU A 245 19.77 24.36 -7.40
C LEU A 245 19.50 25.81 -7.81
N LEU A 246 18.35 26.08 -8.44
CA LEU A 246 17.95 27.42 -8.87
C LEU A 246 17.76 28.36 -7.67
N ARG A 247 17.22 27.86 -6.55
CA ARG A 247 17.08 28.64 -5.31
C ARG A 247 18.44 28.98 -4.70
N GLU A 248 19.38 28.04 -4.66
CA GLU A 248 20.74 28.31 -4.18
C GLU A 248 21.46 29.33 -5.08
N GLN A 249 21.28 29.24 -6.40
CA GLN A 249 21.81 30.24 -7.35
C GLN A 249 21.20 31.63 -7.12
N LEU A 250 19.88 31.72 -6.94
CA LEU A 250 19.22 33.00 -6.63
C LEU A 250 19.71 33.60 -5.32
N LYS A 251 19.90 32.79 -4.27
CA LYS A 251 20.50 33.25 -3.01
C LYS A 251 21.91 33.79 -3.20
N SER A 252 22.73 33.10 -4.02
CA SER A 252 24.09 33.56 -4.32
C SER A 252 24.06 34.91 -5.06
N ILE A 253 23.18 35.06 -6.05
CA ILE A 253 23.01 36.31 -6.81
C ILE A 253 22.52 37.45 -5.90
N GLN A 254 21.49 37.22 -5.07
CA GLN A 254 20.98 38.22 -4.12
C GLN A 254 22.02 38.66 -3.09
N LYS A 255 22.89 37.74 -2.67
CA LYS A 255 24.02 38.04 -1.78
C LYS A 255 25.11 38.87 -2.48
N GLU A 256 25.39 38.59 -3.75
CA GLU A 256 26.33 39.39 -4.56
C GLU A 256 25.77 40.77 -4.94
N LEU A 257 24.45 40.91 -5.09
CA LEU A 257 23.75 42.17 -5.38
C LEU A 257 23.51 43.05 -4.15
N GLY A 258 23.77 42.55 -2.93
CA GLY A 258 23.58 43.32 -1.69
C GLY A 258 22.11 43.57 -1.31
N GLU A 259 21.15 42.89 -1.95
CA GLU A 259 19.71 43.10 -1.76
C GLU A 259 19.10 42.31 -0.59
N GLY A 260 19.83 41.32 -0.06
CA GLY A 260 19.32 40.42 1.00
C GLY A 260 19.00 41.08 2.35
N GLU A 261 19.55 42.26 2.64
CA GLU A 261 19.29 42.98 3.91
C GLU A 261 18.23 44.09 3.77
N ALA A 262 17.96 44.60 2.56
CA ALA A 262 17.08 45.75 2.34
C ALA A 262 15.60 45.39 2.24
N GLY A 263 15.27 44.22 1.66
CA GLY A 263 13.87 43.77 1.48
C GLY A 263 13.16 43.42 2.79
N ASN A 264 13.84 42.66 3.66
CA ASN A 264 13.29 42.25 4.95
C ASN A 264 13.06 43.42 5.91
N ALA A 265 13.96 44.40 5.90
CA ALA A 265 13.82 45.58 6.75
C ALA A 265 12.51 46.36 6.43
N LEU A 266 12.19 46.53 5.15
CA LEU A 266 10.98 47.23 4.71
C LEU A 266 9.70 46.46 5.07
N GLU A 267 9.71 45.13 4.92
CA GLU A 267 8.58 44.28 5.24
C GLU A 267 8.23 44.29 6.73
N ILE A 268 9.25 44.14 7.58
CA ILE A 268 9.12 44.19 9.03
C ILE A 268 8.59 45.55 9.49
N GLU A 269 9.08 46.64 8.89
CA GLU A 269 8.63 47.98 9.24
C GLU A 269 7.15 48.21 8.89
N GLY A 270 6.69 47.65 7.76
CA GLY A 270 5.28 47.63 7.37
C GLY A 270 4.39 46.92 8.40
N LEU A 271 4.78 45.71 8.83
CA LEU A 271 4.05 44.96 9.86
C LEU A 271 4.01 45.69 11.21
N ARG A 272 5.14 46.29 11.61
CA ARG A 272 5.22 47.04 12.87
C ARG A 272 4.22 48.19 12.90
N LYS A 273 4.12 48.93 11.81
CA LYS A 273 3.15 50.02 11.67
C LYS A 273 1.72 49.50 11.75
N ALA A 274 1.42 48.43 11.01
CA ALA A 274 0.07 47.88 10.94
C ALA A 274 -0.42 47.29 12.28
N ILE A 275 0.47 46.66 13.06
CA ILE A 275 0.17 46.21 14.43
C ILE A 275 -0.18 47.39 15.34
N GLY A 276 0.53 48.52 15.21
CA GLY A 276 0.24 49.74 15.97
C GLY A 276 -1.11 50.36 15.62
N GLU A 277 -1.53 50.27 14.35
CA GLU A 277 -2.80 50.83 13.87
C GLU A 277 -4.01 49.93 14.16
N ALA A 278 -3.81 48.61 14.35
CA ALA A 278 -4.87 47.63 14.51
C ALA A 278 -5.70 47.77 15.81
N GLN A 279 -5.23 48.55 16.80
CA GLN A 279 -5.92 48.77 18.10
C GLN A 279 -6.25 47.47 18.84
N MET A 280 -5.31 46.52 18.85
CA MET A 280 -5.47 45.22 19.51
C MET A 280 -5.56 45.38 21.05
N PRO A 281 -6.31 44.53 21.76
CA PRO A 281 -6.22 44.41 23.22
C PRO A 281 -4.80 44.10 23.68
N GLU A 282 -4.44 44.49 24.91
CA GLU A 282 -3.07 44.43 25.42
C GLU A 282 -2.43 43.04 25.30
N GLU A 283 -3.17 41.98 25.65
CA GLU A 283 -2.69 40.59 25.56
C GLU A 283 -2.35 40.19 24.12
N VAL A 284 -3.19 40.59 23.16
CA VAL A 284 -3.03 40.27 21.74
C VAL A 284 -1.89 41.10 21.14
N ALA A 285 -1.82 42.39 21.46
CA ALA A 285 -0.75 43.28 21.02
C ALA A 285 0.62 42.79 21.52
N SER A 286 0.71 42.32 22.77
CA SER A 286 1.93 41.75 23.35
C SER A 286 2.39 40.51 22.58
N GLN A 287 1.45 39.60 22.27
CA GLN A 287 1.74 38.40 21.49
C GLN A 287 2.14 38.72 20.04
N ALA A 288 1.46 39.66 19.37
CA ALA A 288 1.81 40.10 18.02
C ALA A 288 3.23 40.68 17.96
N ASN A 289 3.61 41.52 18.92
CA ASN A 289 4.95 42.09 19.01
C ASN A 289 6.03 41.04 19.30
N LYS A 290 5.71 40.00 20.08
CA LYS A 290 6.63 38.89 20.35
C LYS A 290 6.91 38.08 19.09
N GLU A 291 5.87 37.76 18.31
CA GLU A 291 6.04 37.05 17.04
C GLU A 291 6.71 37.92 15.97
N LEU A 292 6.46 39.23 15.94
CA LEU A 292 7.18 40.15 15.04
C LEU A 292 8.69 40.15 15.33
N LYS A 293 9.10 40.23 16.60
CA LYS A 293 10.53 40.14 16.99
C LYS A 293 11.16 38.79 16.64
N ARG A 294 10.36 37.72 16.63
CA ARG A 294 10.81 36.39 16.21
C ARG A 294 11.02 36.37 14.69
N LEU A 295 10.07 36.93 13.93
CA LEU A 295 10.16 37.08 12.47
C LEU A 295 11.39 37.91 12.06
N GLU A 296 11.66 39.02 12.76
CA GLU A 296 12.82 39.90 12.54
C GLU A 296 14.19 39.19 12.62
N ARG A 297 14.28 38.13 13.42
CA ARG A 297 15.53 37.38 13.66
C ARG A 297 15.62 36.11 12.82
N MET A 298 14.54 35.74 12.14
CA MET A 298 14.48 34.55 11.32
C MET A 298 14.91 34.88 9.89
N SER A 299 15.56 33.92 9.24
CA SER A 299 15.80 34.01 7.80
C SER A 299 14.55 33.60 7.02
N ASP A 300 14.35 34.22 5.85
CA ASP A 300 13.16 34.00 4.99
C ASP A 300 13.05 32.56 4.47
N GLY A 301 14.15 31.80 4.53
CA GLY A 301 14.18 30.39 4.16
C GLY A 301 13.66 29.44 5.25
N SER A 302 13.28 29.94 6.43
CA SER A 302 12.71 29.09 7.48
C SER A 302 11.29 28.67 7.13
N ALA A 303 10.99 27.38 7.28
CA ALA A 303 9.63 26.85 7.08
C ALA A 303 8.58 27.55 7.95
N GLU A 304 8.99 28.14 9.08
CA GLU A 304 8.11 28.86 10.00
C GLU A 304 7.88 30.33 9.61
N TYR A 305 8.69 30.89 8.71
CA TYR A 305 8.62 32.30 8.34
C TYR A 305 7.24 32.65 7.75
N SER A 306 6.81 31.89 6.73
CA SER A 306 5.51 32.10 6.08
C SER A 306 4.33 31.89 7.03
N MET A 307 4.47 31.00 8.02
CA MET A 307 3.42 30.75 9.02
C MET A 307 3.26 31.92 9.99
N ILE A 308 4.38 32.42 10.53
CA ILE A 308 4.37 33.58 11.43
C ILE A 308 3.90 34.83 10.68
N ARG A 309 4.33 35.00 9.43
CA ARG A 309 3.87 36.09 8.58
C ARG A 309 2.35 36.08 8.39
N ALA A 310 1.80 34.96 7.94
CA ALA A 310 0.36 34.82 7.73
C ALA A 310 -0.44 35.02 9.03
N TYR A 311 0.10 34.58 10.17
CA TYR A 311 -0.50 34.81 11.47
C TYR A 311 -0.54 36.31 11.85
N LEU A 312 0.57 37.03 11.64
CA LEU A 312 0.63 38.47 11.90
C LEU A 312 -0.28 39.28 10.97
N ASP A 313 -0.32 38.93 9.68
CA ASP A 313 -1.25 39.54 8.72
C ASP A 313 -2.71 39.35 9.16
N TRP A 314 -3.07 38.12 9.55
CA TRP A 314 -4.41 37.82 10.04
C TRP A 314 -4.77 38.63 11.29
N LEU A 315 -3.86 38.73 12.26
CA LEU A 315 -4.07 39.55 13.44
C LEU A 315 -4.31 41.01 13.08
N VAL A 316 -3.52 41.59 12.16
CA VAL A 316 -3.65 43.00 11.78
C VAL A 316 -4.95 43.28 11.01
N GLU A 317 -5.42 42.35 10.19
CA GLU A 317 -6.66 42.49 9.42
C GLU A 317 -7.94 42.39 10.27
N LEU A 318 -7.85 41.83 11.48
CA LEU A 318 -9.01 41.68 12.35
C LEU A 318 -9.49 43.05 12.88
N PRO A 319 -10.81 43.31 12.89
CA PRO A 319 -11.36 44.57 13.39
C PRO A 319 -11.42 44.55 14.93
N TRP A 320 -10.29 44.77 15.59
CA TRP A 320 -10.20 44.80 17.06
C TRP A 320 -10.90 45.98 17.72
N ARG A 321 -11.11 47.06 16.96
CA ARG A 321 -11.86 48.23 17.43
C ARG A 321 -13.26 47.80 17.87
N GLU A 322 -13.62 48.17 19.10
CA GLU A 322 -14.97 47.92 19.60
C GLU A 322 -16.01 48.53 18.65
N PRO A 323 -17.04 47.76 18.25
CA PRO A 323 -18.09 48.28 17.40
C PRO A 323 -18.81 49.42 18.10
N GLU A 324 -19.31 50.38 17.32
CA GLU A 324 -20.16 51.44 17.87
C GLU A 324 -21.33 50.82 18.68
N PRO A 325 -21.69 51.43 19.83
CA PRO A 325 -22.74 50.91 20.70
C PRO A 325 -24.07 50.77 19.93
N ASP A 326 -24.79 49.67 20.17
CA ASP A 326 -26.04 49.35 19.50
C ASP A 326 -27.08 50.48 19.70
N ARG A 327 -27.39 51.23 18.63
CA ARG A 327 -28.45 52.24 18.66
C ARG A 327 -29.80 51.58 18.39
N ILE A 328 -30.39 50.97 19.42
CA ILE A 328 -31.68 50.28 19.30
C ILE A 328 -32.83 51.27 19.47
N GLU A 329 -33.41 51.73 18.36
CA GLU A 329 -34.63 52.54 18.34
C GLU A 329 -35.86 51.68 17.99
N MET A 330 -36.72 51.44 18.98
CA MET A 330 -37.84 50.50 18.86
C MET A 330 -38.88 50.93 17.82
N ALA A 331 -39.17 52.25 17.74
CA ALA A 331 -40.11 52.80 16.77
C ALA A 331 -39.61 52.62 15.33
N GLU A 332 -38.31 52.84 15.14
CA GLU A 332 -37.66 52.70 13.84
C GLU A 332 -37.54 51.24 13.41
N ALA A 333 -37.18 50.34 14.35
CA ALA A 333 -37.17 48.90 14.09
C ALA A 333 -38.54 48.38 13.63
N ARG A 334 -39.63 48.85 14.25
CA ARG A 334 -40.99 48.49 13.85
C ARG A 334 -41.31 49.02 12.46
N ARG A 335 -40.99 50.28 12.17
CA ARG A 335 -41.21 50.92 10.86
C ARG A 335 -40.49 50.16 9.74
N ILE A 336 -39.23 49.80 9.94
CA ILE A 336 -38.41 49.06 8.97
C ILE A 336 -38.99 47.67 8.73
N LEU A 337 -39.37 46.94 9.80
CA LEU A 337 -39.96 45.61 9.67
C LEU A 337 -41.30 45.63 8.94
N GLU A 338 -42.15 46.63 9.20
CA GLU A 338 -43.42 46.79 8.49
C GLU A 338 -43.23 47.16 7.01
N ALA A 339 -42.26 48.03 6.71
CA ALA A 339 -41.98 48.46 5.34
C ALA A 339 -41.36 47.34 4.49
N ASP A 340 -40.44 46.56 5.05
CA ASP A 340 -39.69 45.54 4.31
C ASP A 340 -40.45 44.20 4.19
N HIS A 341 -41.39 43.91 5.10
CA HIS A 341 -42.06 42.60 5.18
C HIS A 341 -43.57 42.76 5.32
N PHE A 342 -44.35 42.26 4.36
CA PHE A 342 -45.80 42.22 4.47
C PHE A 342 -46.26 41.04 5.36
N GLY A 343 -47.21 41.26 6.28
CA GLY A 343 -47.71 40.24 7.19
C GLY A 343 -46.70 39.84 8.29
N LEU A 344 -46.55 38.54 8.57
CA LEU A 344 -45.58 38.01 9.54
C LEU A 344 -45.68 38.59 10.96
N GLU A 345 -46.89 38.96 11.40
CA GLU A 345 -47.15 39.65 12.68
C GLU A 345 -46.45 39.00 13.88
N GLN A 346 -46.55 37.67 13.99
CA GLN A 346 -45.92 36.92 15.09
C GLN A 346 -44.39 37.00 15.06
N VAL A 347 -43.78 36.95 13.86
CA VAL A 347 -42.32 36.99 13.68
C VAL A 347 -41.81 38.40 13.94
N LYS A 348 -42.46 39.43 13.37
CA LYS A 348 -42.14 40.83 13.62
C LYS A 348 -42.22 41.17 15.11
N LYS A 349 -43.30 40.76 15.78
CA LYS A 349 -43.45 40.92 17.23
C LYS A 349 -42.29 40.28 17.99
N ARG A 350 -41.89 39.07 17.62
CA ARG A 350 -40.78 38.36 18.28
C ARG A 350 -39.42 39.05 18.08
N ILE A 351 -39.19 39.60 16.89
CA ILE A 351 -37.98 40.41 16.61
C ILE A 351 -37.97 41.66 17.48
N VAL A 352 -39.09 42.37 17.57
CA VAL A 352 -39.21 43.58 18.42
C VAL A 352 -39.01 43.24 19.90
N GLU A 353 -39.58 42.15 20.40
CA GLU A 353 -39.33 41.66 21.77
C GLU A 353 -37.85 41.36 22.00
N PHE A 354 -37.19 40.70 21.05
CA PHE A 354 -35.77 40.38 21.12
C PHE A 354 -34.90 41.65 21.19
N LEU A 355 -35.18 42.64 20.34
CA LEU A 355 -34.50 43.93 20.36
C LEU A 355 -34.74 44.70 21.67
N ALA A 356 -35.94 44.62 22.25
CA ALA A 356 -36.27 45.24 23.52
C ALA A 356 -35.46 44.65 24.68
N VAL A 357 -35.32 43.33 24.74
CA VAL A 357 -34.48 42.64 25.74
C VAL A 357 -33.02 43.07 25.61
N ARG A 358 -32.51 43.12 24.38
CA ARG A 358 -31.12 43.54 24.10
C ARG A 358 -30.87 45.01 24.45
N LYS A 359 -31.88 45.89 24.30
CA LYS A 359 -31.80 47.29 24.72
C LYS A 359 -31.72 47.42 26.25
N LEU A 360 -32.42 46.56 26.99
CA LEU A 360 -32.43 46.57 28.46
C LEU A 360 -31.18 45.92 29.07
N ASN A 361 -30.60 44.91 28.41
CA ASN A 361 -29.40 44.23 28.89
C ASN A 361 -28.36 44.06 27.76
N PRO A 362 -27.57 45.11 27.44
CA PRO A 362 -26.62 45.10 26.32
C PRO A 362 -25.49 44.07 26.46
N ASN A 363 -25.03 43.81 27.69
CA ASN A 363 -23.92 42.91 27.99
C ASN A 363 -24.39 41.50 28.42
N GLY A 364 -25.71 41.26 28.41
CA GLY A 364 -26.25 39.95 28.72
C GLY A 364 -25.93 38.95 27.61
N HIS A 365 -25.59 37.71 27.98
CA HIS A 365 -25.59 36.58 27.06
C HIS A 365 -27.04 36.30 26.61
N GLY A 366 -27.51 37.08 25.62
CA GLY A 366 -28.89 37.03 25.14
C GLY A 366 -29.17 35.79 24.29
N PRO A 367 -30.45 35.40 24.17
CA PRO A 367 -30.85 34.24 23.37
C PRO A 367 -30.53 34.43 21.88
N ILE A 368 -30.14 33.37 21.18
CA ILE A 368 -29.91 33.42 19.72
C ILE A 368 -31.27 33.45 19.00
N LEU A 369 -31.46 34.42 18.10
CA LEU A 369 -32.65 34.46 17.25
C LEU A 369 -32.48 33.50 16.06
N CYS A 370 -33.25 32.41 16.05
CA CYS A 370 -33.20 31.40 15.00
C CYS A 370 -34.46 31.44 14.13
N PHE A 371 -34.30 31.59 12.82
CA PHE A 371 -35.39 31.54 11.85
C PHE A 371 -35.38 30.19 11.11
N VAL A 372 -36.44 29.40 11.27
CA VAL A 372 -36.58 28.08 10.66
C VAL A 372 -37.74 28.08 9.67
N GLY A 373 -37.54 27.47 8.49
CA GLY A 373 -38.61 27.28 7.51
C GLY A 373 -38.10 26.99 6.09
N PRO A 374 -39.00 26.72 5.12
CA PRO A 374 -38.66 26.42 3.72
C PRO A 374 -37.83 27.52 3.02
N PRO A 375 -37.11 27.22 1.93
CA PRO A 375 -36.45 28.26 1.13
C PRO A 375 -37.47 29.27 0.58
N GLY A 376 -37.06 30.53 0.41
CA GLY A 376 -37.91 31.59 -0.15
C GLY A 376 -38.81 32.36 0.83
N VAL A 377 -38.94 31.93 2.09
CA VAL A 377 -39.83 32.56 3.09
C VAL A 377 -39.30 33.86 3.74
N GLY A 378 -38.33 34.53 3.11
CA GLY A 378 -37.86 35.86 3.56
C GLY A 378 -36.87 35.88 4.74
N LYS A 379 -36.38 34.73 5.25
CA LYS A 379 -35.44 34.66 6.40
C LYS A 379 -34.21 35.58 6.26
N THR A 380 -33.55 35.56 5.10
CA THR A 380 -32.39 36.40 4.83
C THR A 380 -32.76 37.88 4.80
N SER A 381 -33.93 38.20 4.26
CA SER A 381 -34.44 39.57 4.19
C SER A 381 -34.82 40.09 5.57
N LEU A 382 -35.38 39.26 6.46
CA LEU A 382 -35.60 39.60 7.87
C LEU A 382 -34.27 39.93 8.57
N GLY A 383 -33.23 39.14 8.33
CA GLY A 383 -31.88 39.42 8.84
C GLY A 383 -31.33 40.78 8.36
N GLN A 384 -31.57 41.14 7.10
CA GLN A 384 -31.18 42.45 6.55
C GLN A 384 -31.95 43.61 7.20
N SER A 385 -33.26 43.46 7.41
CA SER A 385 -34.09 44.47 8.09
C SER A 385 -33.68 44.66 9.54
N ILE A 386 -33.31 43.58 10.25
CA ILE A 386 -32.76 43.66 11.61
C ILE A 386 -31.43 44.42 11.61
N ALA A 387 -30.52 44.10 10.68
CA ALA A 387 -29.25 44.80 10.57
C ALA A 387 -29.46 46.30 10.29
N ARG A 388 -30.39 46.64 9.38
CA ARG A 388 -30.76 48.03 9.08
C ARG A 388 -31.35 48.75 10.29
N ALA A 389 -32.22 48.09 11.06
CA ALA A 389 -32.80 48.64 12.28
C ALA A 389 -31.77 48.89 13.39
N LEU A 390 -30.67 48.14 13.39
CA LEU A 390 -29.55 48.29 14.31
C LEU A 390 -28.44 49.23 13.80
N GLY A 391 -28.57 49.76 12.57
CA GLY A 391 -27.50 50.52 11.92
C GLY A 391 -26.24 49.68 11.62
N ARG A 392 -26.37 48.35 11.54
CA ARG A 392 -25.26 47.42 11.30
C ARG A 392 -25.23 46.94 9.85
N ARG A 393 -24.03 46.60 9.37
CA ARG A 393 -23.85 45.91 8.09
C ARG A 393 -24.34 44.47 8.20
N PHE A 394 -25.17 44.05 7.25
CA PHE A 394 -25.58 42.66 7.13
C PHE A 394 -24.50 41.85 6.43
N VAL A 395 -24.04 40.77 7.07
CA VAL A 395 -23.12 39.80 6.48
C VAL A 395 -23.77 38.44 6.49
N ARG A 396 -23.70 37.73 5.37
CA ARG A 396 -24.18 36.35 5.25
C ARG A 396 -22.99 35.41 5.14
N ALA A 397 -22.81 34.57 6.16
CA ALA A 397 -21.90 33.43 6.11
C ALA A 397 -22.71 32.14 5.84
N SER A 398 -22.25 31.31 4.90
CA SER A 398 -22.84 30.00 4.63
C SER A 398 -21.94 28.91 5.21
N LEU A 399 -22.49 28.10 6.12
CA LEU A 399 -21.77 27.00 6.78
C LEU A 399 -21.88 25.69 5.97
N GLY A 400 -21.72 25.77 4.64
CA GLY A 400 -22.13 24.74 3.67
C GLY A 400 -21.96 23.28 4.11
N GLY A 401 -23.06 22.63 4.50
CA GLY A 401 -23.08 21.20 4.85
C GLY A 401 -22.40 20.84 6.18
N VAL A 402 -22.05 21.82 7.02
CA VAL A 402 -21.49 21.58 8.34
C VAL A 402 -22.56 20.93 9.22
N HIS A 403 -22.29 19.70 9.67
CA HIS A 403 -23.18 18.92 10.52
C HIS A 403 -22.69 18.83 11.98
N ASP A 404 -21.47 19.28 12.25
CA ASP A 404 -20.79 19.13 13.53
C ASP A 404 -20.27 20.49 14.05
N GLU A 405 -20.50 20.76 15.33
CA GLU A 405 -20.03 21.96 16.01
C GLU A 405 -18.50 22.03 16.07
N ALA A 406 -17.82 20.88 16.13
CA ALA A 406 -16.37 20.80 16.20
C ALA A 406 -15.67 21.40 14.97
N GLU A 407 -16.33 21.40 13.81
CA GLU A 407 -15.83 21.99 12.57
C GLU A 407 -15.81 23.53 12.63
N ILE A 408 -16.81 24.13 13.28
CA ILE A 408 -16.89 25.58 13.49
C ILE A 408 -15.92 26.03 14.58
N ARG A 409 -15.77 25.23 15.64
CA ARG A 409 -14.86 25.51 16.76
C ARG A 409 -13.38 25.23 16.44
N GLY A 410 -13.06 24.68 15.27
CA GLY A 410 -11.68 24.53 14.78
C GLY A 410 -10.91 23.31 15.31
N HIS A 411 -11.56 22.37 16.01
CA HIS A 411 -10.89 21.21 16.63
C HIS A 411 -10.26 20.22 15.64
N ARG A 412 -10.71 20.19 14.37
CA ARG A 412 -10.20 19.25 13.36
C ARG A 412 -8.95 19.74 12.60
N ARG A 413 -8.54 21.00 12.74
CA ARG A 413 -7.41 21.58 11.98
C ARG A 413 -6.06 21.55 12.70
N THR A 414 -6.02 21.00 13.90
CA THR A 414 -4.81 20.93 14.74
C THR A 414 -3.85 19.81 14.35
N TYR A 415 -4.17 18.98 13.35
CA TYR A 415 -3.34 17.87 12.90
C TYR A 415 -2.87 18.08 11.47
N ILE A 416 -1.75 18.79 11.30
CA ILE A 416 -0.89 18.62 10.13
C ILE A 416 0.08 17.51 10.52
N GLY A 417 -0.29 16.25 10.26
CA GLY A 417 0.57 15.10 10.55
C GLY A 417 -0.12 13.77 10.92
N ALA A 418 -1.38 13.54 10.54
CA ALA A 418 -2.03 12.23 10.65
C ALA A 418 -2.77 11.88 9.35
#